data_AF-A0A7H0IMS5-F1
#
_entry.id   AF-A0A7H0IMS5-F1
#
_cell.length_a   1.000
_cell.length_b   1.000
_cell.length_c   1.000
_cell.angle_alpha   90.00
_cell.angle_beta   90.00
_cell.angle_gamma   90.00
#
_symmetry.space_group_name_H-M   'P 1'
#
loop_
_entity.id
_entity.type
_entity.pdbx_description
1 polymer ?
#
loop_
_entity_poly.entity_id
_entity_poly.type
_entity_poly.pdbx_seq_one_letter_code
_entity_poly.pdbx_strand_id
1 'polypeptide(L)'
;MAGGLRRAWGLLTGGTRADAARGRRERVPNLFEAAAVYVSACALDDQDRIEEAASWVSPEALSFGVRELACRAVVTLAREHDESPQSVARALLGLPAA
;
A
#
# COMPACT_ATOMS: atom_id res chain seq x y z
N MET A 1 2.53 27.48 -6.27
CA MET A 1 1.83 26.71 -7.32
C MET A 1 1.99 25.23 -7.01
N ALA A 2 1.02 24.64 -6.32
CA ALA A 2 1.05 23.23 -5.92
C ALA A 2 0.02 22.47 -6.77
N GLY A 3 0.49 21.87 -7.87
CA GLY A 3 -0.36 21.09 -8.75
C GLY A 3 0.45 19.96 -9.36
N GLY A 4 0.08 18.71 -9.07
CA GLY A 4 0.65 17.60 -9.82
C GLY A 4 0.53 16.18 -9.29
N LEU A 5 0.12 15.92 -8.05
CA LEU A 5 0.14 14.55 -7.49
C LEU A 5 -1.00 13.61 -7.99
N ARG A 6 -1.70 13.95 -9.08
CA ARG A 6 -2.90 13.20 -9.53
C ARG A 6 -2.66 12.24 -10.71
N ARG A 7 -1.42 12.01 -11.16
CA ARG A 7 -1.18 11.27 -12.41
C ARG A 7 -0.46 9.91 -12.27
N ALA A 8 0.11 9.58 -11.11
CA ALA A 8 0.93 8.37 -10.96
C ALA A 8 0.13 7.07 -10.69
N TRP A 9 -1.13 7.16 -10.27
CA TRP A 9 -1.90 5.97 -9.84
C TRP A 9 -2.36 5.05 -11.00
N GLY A 10 -2.25 5.48 -12.26
CA GLY A 10 -2.70 4.70 -13.42
C GLY A 10 -1.80 3.53 -13.81
N LEU A 11 -0.54 3.49 -13.35
CA LEU A 11 0.45 2.50 -13.81
C LEU A 11 0.59 1.27 -12.90
N LEU A 12 -0.01 1.28 -11.71
CA LEU A 12 0.09 0.17 -10.74
C LEU A 12 -1.06 -0.86 -10.87
N THR A 13 -2.05 -0.64 -11.73
CA THR A 13 -3.19 -1.56 -11.95
C THR A 13 -2.98 -2.57 -13.10
N GLY A 14 -1.80 -2.56 -13.72
CA GLY A 14 -1.42 -3.48 -14.81
C GLY A 14 -1.00 -4.87 -14.33
N GLY A 15 -1.76 -5.49 -13.41
CA GLY A 15 -1.58 -6.88 -12.97
C GLY A 15 -2.60 -7.78 -13.65
N THR A 16 -2.12 -8.72 -14.45
CA THR A 16 -2.88 -9.61 -15.34
C THR A 16 -4.13 -10.26 -14.70
N ARG A 17 -5.28 -10.10 -15.36
CA ARG A 17 -6.57 -10.80 -15.18
C ARG A 17 -6.53 -12.34 -15.24
N ALA A 18 -5.35 -12.95 -15.16
CA ALA A 18 -5.11 -14.36 -15.49
C ALA A 18 -5.31 -15.34 -14.32
N ASP A 19 -5.52 -14.87 -13.08
CA ASP A 19 -5.68 -15.74 -11.89
C ASP A 19 -7.10 -15.76 -11.31
N ALA A 20 -8.08 -15.14 -11.98
CA ALA A 20 -9.46 -15.06 -11.46
C ALA A 20 -10.25 -16.39 -11.51
N ALA A 21 -9.68 -17.47 -12.03
CA ALA A 21 -10.46 -18.68 -12.37
C ALA A 21 -9.95 -20.01 -11.79
N ARG A 22 -8.82 -20.05 -11.06
CA ARG A 22 -8.28 -21.33 -10.55
C ARG A 22 -8.17 -21.37 -9.03
N GLY A 23 -9.32 -21.58 -8.40
CA GLY A 23 -9.39 -22.28 -7.11
C GLY A 23 -9.96 -21.46 -5.95
N ARG A 24 -11.29 -21.41 -5.87
CA ARG A 24 -12.05 -21.07 -4.66
C ARG A 24 -11.88 -22.17 -3.59
N ARG A 25 -10.65 -22.39 -3.14
CA ARG A 25 -10.40 -22.79 -1.76
C ARG A 25 -10.17 -21.48 -1.02
N GLU A 26 -10.77 -21.29 0.14
CA GLU A 26 -10.41 -20.19 1.05
C GLU A 26 -8.91 -20.23 1.27
N ARG A 27 -8.16 -19.54 0.41
CA ARG A 27 -6.74 -19.36 0.57
C ARG A 27 -6.67 -18.37 1.71
N VAL A 28 -6.16 -18.80 2.85
CA VAL A 28 -5.77 -17.87 3.92
C VAL A 28 -4.93 -16.78 3.26
N PRO A 29 -5.39 -15.53 3.25
CA PRO A 29 -4.70 -14.45 2.55
C PRO A 29 -3.27 -14.35 3.06
N ASN A 30 -2.32 -14.23 2.14
CA ASN A 30 -0.92 -14.13 2.56
C ASN A 30 -0.69 -12.77 3.26
N LEU A 31 0.36 -12.69 4.07
CA LEU A 31 0.67 -11.50 4.85
C LEU A 31 0.65 -10.17 4.05
N PHE A 32 1.23 -10.20 2.85
CA PHE A 32 1.34 -9.01 2.02
C PHE A 32 0.00 -8.64 1.36
N GLU A 33 -0.86 -9.63 1.12
CA GLU A 33 -2.24 -9.42 0.67
C GLU A 33 -3.09 -8.78 1.77
N ALA A 34 -3.00 -9.27 3.01
CA ALA A 34 -3.65 -8.64 4.16
C ALA A 34 -3.20 -7.18 4.32
N ALA A 35 -1.90 -6.90 4.25
CA ALA A 35 -1.39 -5.54 4.34
C ALA A 35 -1.85 -4.64 3.18
N ALA A 36 -1.90 -5.16 1.95
CA ALA A 36 -2.36 -4.41 0.79
C ALA A 36 -3.85 -4.05 0.90
N VAL A 37 -4.69 -4.99 1.31
CA VAL A 37 -6.13 -4.74 1.54
C VAL A 37 -6.31 -3.78 2.70
N TYR A 38 -5.65 -4.01 3.84
CA TYR A 38 -5.74 -3.16 5.02
C TYR A 38 -5.38 -1.70 4.71
N VAL A 39 -4.22 -1.44 4.10
CA VAL A 39 -3.77 -0.07 3.80
C VAL A 39 -4.68 0.61 2.77
N SER A 40 -5.17 -0.13 1.78
CA SER A 40 -6.11 0.40 0.79
C SER A 40 -7.46 0.74 1.43
N ALA A 41 -7.96 -0.11 2.34
CA ALA A 41 -9.19 0.13 3.08
C ALA A 41 -9.04 1.34 4.02
N CYS A 42 -7.91 1.49 4.71
CA CYS A 42 -7.61 2.71 5.47
C CYS A 42 -7.62 3.98 4.61
N ALA A 43 -7.05 3.92 3.40
CA ALA A 43 -7.04 5.06 2.49
C ALA A 43 -8.44 5.42 1.93
N LEU A 44 -9.36 4.47 1.93
CA LEU A 44 -10.75 4.61 1.46
C LEU A 44 -11.76 4.81 2.59
N ASP A 45 -11.31 4.81 3.85
CA ASP A 45 -12.16 4.88 5.05
C ASP A 45 -13.21 3.74 5.12
N ASP A 46 -12.84 2.55 4.61
CA ASP A 46 -13.70 1.36 4.57
C ASP A 46 -13.50 0.50 5.83
N GLN A 47 -14.23 0.85 6.88
CA GLN A 47 -14.08 0.22 8.20
C GLN A 47 -14.36 -1.28 8.20
N ASP A 48 -15.35 -1.74 7.43
CA ASP A 48 -15.68 -3.17 7.33
C ASP A 48 -14.52 -3.97 6.75
N ARG A 49 -13.87 -3.44 5.69
CA ARG A 49 -12.69 -4.09 5.10
C ARG A 49 -11.43 -3.97 5.93
N ILE A 50 -11.30 -2.91 6.73
CA ILE A 50 -10.21 -2.78 7.71
C ILE A 50 -10.29 -3.94 8.71
N GLU A 51 -11.47 -4.17 9.27
CA GLU A 51 -11.70 -5.25 10.23
C GLU A 51 -11.53 -6.64 9.60
N GLU A 52 -12.06 -6.83 8.38
CA GLU A 52 -11.89 -8.07 7.62
C GLU A 52 -10.40 -8.39 7.41
N ALA A 53 -9.62 -7.45 6.85
CA ALA A 53 -8.21 -7.68 6.55
C ALA A 53 -7.36 -7.88 7.82
N ALA A 54 -7.69 -7.17 8.90
CA ALA A 54 -7.02 -7.32 10.18
C ALA A 54 -7.24 -8.70 10.81
N SER A 55 -8.34 -9.40 10.47
CA SER A 55 -8.63 -10.75 10.97
C SER A 55 -7.84 -11.86 10.28
N TRP A 56 -7.23 -11.59 9.11
CA TRP A 56 -6.58 -12.62 8.30
C TRP A 56 -5.23 -13.08 8.85
N VAL A 57 -4.54 -12.25 9.63
CA VAL A 57 -3.19 -12.49 10.14
C VAL A 57 -3.03 -11.94 11.55
N SER A 58 -1.95 -12.30 12.26
CA SER A 58 -1.70 -11.71 13.59
C SER A 58 -1.41 -10.20 13.48
N PRO A 59 -1.66 -9.42 14.55
CA PRO A 59 -1.35 -7.98 14.57
C PRO A 59 0.13 -7.68 14.27
N GLU A 60 1.06 -8.51 14.76
CA GLU A 60 2.51 -8.36 14.52
C GLU A 60 2.83 -8.59 13.05
N ALA A 61 2.20 -9.59 12.45
CA ALA A 61 2.35 -9.91 11.05
C ALA A 61 1.81 -8.74 10.20
N LEU A 62 0.61 -8.24 10.49
CA LEU A 62 0.04 -7.10 9.78
C LEU A 62 0.95 -5.86 9.88
N SER A 63 1.45 -5.56 11.08
CA SER A 63 2.39 -4.46 11.32
C SER A 63 3.68 -4.61 10.49
N PHE A 64 4.20 -5.84 10.36
CA PHE A 64 5.31 -6.14 9.47
C PHE A 64 4.96 -5.82 8.02
N GLY A 65 3.83 -6.33 7.53
CA GLY A 65 3.39 -6.12 6.14
C GLY A 65 3.18 -4.64 5.80
N VAL A 66 2.55 -3.87 6.70
CA VAL A 66 2.33 -2.42 6.55
C VAL A 66 3.67 -1.67 6.47
N ARG A 67 4.63 -1.99 7.35
CA ARG A 67 5.95 -1.36 7.34
C ARG A 67 6.70 -1.65 6.03
N GLU A 68 6.69 -2.89 5.56
CA GLU A 68 7.34 -3.25 4.29
C GLU A 68 6.68 -2.56 3.08
N LEU A 69 5.35 -2.47 3.07
CA LEU A 69 4.62 -1.73 2.05
C LEU A 69 5.01 -0.25 2.04
N ALA A 70 5.08 0.39 3.21
CA ALA A 70 5.50 1.78 3.34
C ALA A 70 6.95 2.00 2.83
N CYS A 71 7.89 1.13 3.20
CA CYS A 71 9.27 1.20 2.70
C CYS A 71 9.33 1.09 1.17
N ARG A 72 8.62 0.12 0.58
CA ARG A 72 8.58 -0.07 -0.87
C ARG A 72 7.95 1.13 -1.58
N ALA A 73 6.86 1.67 -1.05
CA ALA A 73 6.20 2.85 -1.61
C ALA A 73 7.14 4.06 -1.63
N VAL A 74 7.82 4.34 -0.51
CA VAL A 74 8.78 5.45 -0.41
C VAL A 74 9.95 5.27 -1.38
N VAL A 75 10.55 4.08 -1.47
CA VAL A 75 11.67 3.83 -2.39
C VAL A 75 11.25 4.00 -3.85
N THR A 76 10.07 3.50 -4.21
CA THR A 76 9.53 3.65 -5.57
C THR A 76 9.29 5.12 -5.90
N LEU A 77 8.59 5.86 -5.03
CA LEU A 77 8.30 7.28 -5.23
C LEU A 77 9.58 8.12 -5.30
N ALA A 78 10.55 7.87 -4.41
CA ALA A 78 11.84 8.56 -4.42
C ALA A 78 12.54 8.44 -5.77
N ARG A 79 12.52 7.24 -6.38
CA ARG A 79 13.10 7.00 -7.70
C ARG A 79 12.31 7.68 -8.82
N GLU A 80 10.99 7.66 -8.75
CA GLU A 80 10.12 8.32 -9.76
C GLU A 80 10.28 9.84 -9.76
N HIS A 81 10.63 10.43 -8.62
CA HIS A 81 10.77 11.87 -8.43
C HIS A 81 12.21 12.38 -8.38
N ASP A 82 13.21 11.49 -8.51
CA ASP A 82 14.64 11.80 -8.31
C ASP A 82 14.92 12.52 -6.97
N GLU A 83 14.19 12.13 -5.93
CA GLU A 83 14.31 12.67 -4.58
C GLU A 83 14.90 11.63 -3.63
N SER A 84 15.40 12.09 -2.47
CA SER A 84 15.81 11.17 -1.41
C SER A 84 14.58 10.52 -0.73
N PRO A 85 14.67 9.26 -0.26
CA PRO A 85 13.61 8.62 0.51
C PRO A 85 13.17 9.45 1.74
N GLN A 86 14.10 10.17 2.37
CA GLN A 86 13.80 11.05 3.49
C GLN A 86 12.93 12.24 3.07
N SER A 87 13.23 12.88 1.93
CA SER A 87 12.41 13.97 1.39
C SER A 87 10.97 13.52 1.17
N VAL A 88 10.80 12.40 0.44
CA VAL A 88 9.49 11.82 0.14
C VAL A 88 8.71 11.45 1.40
N ALA A 89 9.35 10.77 2.35
CA ALA A 89 8.68 10.37 3.61
C ALA A 89 8.20 11.59 4.41
N ARG A 90 9.02 12.65 4.48
CA ARG A 90 8.64 13.90 5.15
C ARG A 90 7.49 14.61 4.43
N ALA A 91 7.55 14.68 3.11
CA ALA A 91 6.49 15.28 2.29
C ALA A 91 5.15 14.55 2.45
N LEU A 92 5.14 13.21 2.43
CA LEU A 92 3.93 12.40 2.64
C LEU A 92 3.29 12.64 4.02
N LEU A 93 4.10 12.96 5.03
CA LEU A 93 3.65 13.25 6.39
C LEU A 93 3.40 14.76 6.65
N GLY A 94 3.54 15.62 5.63
CA GLY A 94 3.36 17.06 5.78
C GLY A 94 4.42 17.75 6.66
N LEU A 95 5.59 17.13 6.82
CA LEU A 95 6.68 17.66 7.63
C LEU A 95 7.53 18.66 6.82
N PRO A 96 8.16 19.67 7.46
CA PRO A 96 9.07 20.60 6.78
C PRO A 96 10.23 19.88 6.11
N ALA A 97 10.76 20.41 5.01
CA ALA A 97 12.01 19.91 4.42
C ALA A 97 13.15 19.96 5.47
N ALA A 98 14.02 18.97 5.41
CA ALA A 98 15.19 18.86 6.29
C ALA A 98 16.34 19.74 5.80
#